data_AF-A0A5A8AEM6-F1
#
_entry.id   AF-A0A5A8AEM6-F1
#
_cell.length_a   1.000
_cell.length_b   1.000
_cell.length_c   1.000
_cell.angle_alpha   90.00
_cell.angle_beta   90.00
_cell.angle_gamma   90.00
#
_symmetry.space_group_name_H-M   'P 1'
#
loop_
_entity.id
_entity.type
_entity.pdbx_description
1 polymer ?
#
loop_
_entity_poly.entity_id
_entity_poly.type
_entity_poly.pdbx_seq_one_letter_code
_entity_poly.pdbx_strand_id
1 'polypeptide(L)'
;MTQFELQFYILITFLSYMFLLLVFHSKLRKLAFIPAVLFVICSLLLRLYVPIEKNADYGGYANFMFEEYHFQWKAIFSEPYFPLILNTLFKYTQDWKESLNGMYLINFVFSLIFYIWLAYRKNIKYWIKLIFFVFSYTLLTYTVLRNSPAYFLFGFLAYYLLLGKKFWAGYLGFLTHASALPALAATFLGFGKPTYKQFLLILLGALVFSSLLSLPYFSHITNRLDTYTDTNVADKYGVSIFHKLYLVMIIGLTLLIYKYKKTAVYNNFYCAIFLIYLILYFLNPVMAFRFSYYIIIYIVIYPFYGKLKYDKILNMVFSIVLGFVFYNIFFGSHFDLTLLK
;
A
#
# COMPACT_ATOMS: atom_id res chain seq x y z
N MET A 1 -27.43 -14.43 -1.78
CA MET A 1 -26.37 -14.30 -0.76
C MET A 1 -26.92 -13.54 0.41
N THR A 2 -26.76 -14.05 1.62
CA THR A 2 -27.19 -13.31 2.82
C THR A 2 -26.08 -12.37 3.25
N GLN A 3 -26.44 -11.18 3.73
CA GLN A 3 -25.48 -10.23 4.32
C GLN A 3 -24.63 -10.89 5.41
N PHE A 4 -25.23 -11.84 6.13
CA PHE A 4 -24.59 -12.64 7.18
C PHE A 4 -23.38 -13.44 6.68
N GLU A 5 -23.46 -14.07 5.52
CA GLU A 5 -22.34 -14.86 4.94
C GLU A 5 -21.11 -13.98 4.70
N LEU A 6 -21.32 -12.79 4.11
CA LEU A 6 -20.22 -11.86 3.83
C LEU A 6 -19.59 -11.33 5.13
N GLN A 7 -20.43 -10.96 6.12
CA GLN A 7 -19.95 -10.52 7.44
C GLN A 7 -19.12 -11.62 8.13
N PHE A 8 -19.57 -12.87 8.04
CA PHE A 8 -18.85 -14.03 8.56
C PHE A 8 -17.48 -14.20 7.89
N TYR A 9 -17.39 -14.09 6.55
CA TYR A 9 -16.13 -14.22 5.84
C TYR A 9 -15.14 -13.07 6.12
N ILE A 10 -15.64 -11.85 6.32
CA ILE A 10 -14.82 -10.72 6.77
C ILE A 10 -14.22 -11.03 8.14
N LEU A 11 -15.06 -11.46 9.09
CA LEU A 11 -14.64 -11.77 10.45
C LEU A 11 -13.62 -12.91 10.48
N ILE A 12 -13.88 -14.01 9.76
CA ILE A 12 -12.98 -15.18 9.79
C ILE A 12 -11.67 -14.92 9.06
N THR A 13 -11.65 -14.03 8.06
CA THR A 13 -10.40 -13.56 7.42
C THR A 13 -9.54 -12.77 8.41
N PHE A 14 -10.15 -11.88 9.21
CA PHE A 14 -9.45 -11.16 10.27
C PHE A 14 -8.92 -12.11 11.35
N LEU A 15 -9.78 -13.00 11.85
CA LEU A 15 -9.43 -13.95 12.91
C LEU A 15 -8.35 -14.93 12.48
N SER A 16 -8.38 -15.42 11.23
CA SER A 16 -7.35 -16.32 10.70
C SER A 16 -5.99 -15.63 10.57
N TYR A 17 -5.93 -14.36 10.12
CA TYR A 17 -4.68 -13.60 10.12
C TYR A 17 -4.17 -13.32 11.54
N MET A 18 -5.07 -12.95 12.45
CA MET A 18 -4.73 -12.77 13.86
C MET A 18 -4.16 -14.06 14.48
N PHE A 19 -4.78 -15.21 14.19
CA PHE A 19 -4.31 -16.52 14.64
C PHE A 19 -2.93 -16.87 14.06
N LEU A 20 -2.69 -16.58 12.78
CA LEU A 20 -1.36 -16.70 12.15
C LEU A 20 -0.32 -15.86 12.91
N LEU A 21 -0.62 -14.60 13.21
CA LEU A 21 0.28 -13.73 13.96
C LEU A 21 0.54 -14.26 15.37
N LEU A 22 -0.48 -14.74 16.08
CA LEU A 22 -0.36 -15.29 17.43
C LEU A 22 0.53 -16.54 17.45
N VAL A 23 0.27 -17.51 16.57
CA VAL A 23 1.05 -18.75 16.47
C VAL A 23 2.51 -18.43 16.15
N PHE A 24 2.75 -17.52 15.20
CA PHE A 24 4.12 -17.14 14.81
C PHE A 24 4.92 -16.49 15.95
N HIS A 25 4.28 -15.70 16.82
CA HIS A 25 4.93 -15.06 17.97
C HIS A 25 5.01 -15.97 19.21
N SER A 26 4.41 -17.16 19.16
CA SER A 26 4.40 -18.12 20.26
C SER A 26 5.54 -19.15 20.15
N LYS A 27 5.62 -20.06 21.13
CA LYS A 27 6.51 -21.24 21.06
C LYS A 27 6.14 -22.18 19.90
N LEU A 28 4.91 -22.10 19.38
CA LEU A 28 4.37 -22.94 18.32
C LEU A 28 4.72 -22.47 16.90
N ARG A 29 5.67 -21.54 16.74
CA ARG A 29 6.02 -20.97 15.43
C ARG A 29 6.29 -21.98 14.30
N LYS A 30 6.76 -23.21 14.63
CA LYS A 30 7.01 -24.27 13.65
C LYS A 30 5.73 -24.71 12.94
N LEU A 31 4.58 -24.54 13.59
CA LEU A 31 3.26 -24.85 13.09
C LEU A 31 2.61 -23.67 12.36
N ALA A 32 3.30 -22.53 12.18
CA ALA A 32 2.73 -21.32 11.56
C ALA A 32 2.30 -21.53 10.10
N PHE A 33 2.70 -22.63 9.44
CA PHE A 33 2.22 -22.97 8.10
C PHE A 33 0.73 -23.33 8.12
N ILE A 34 0.23 -23.97 9.18
CA ILE A 34 -1.19 -24.36 9.32
C ILE A 34 -2.11 -23.12 9.33
N PRO A 35 -1.92 -22.13 10.22
CA PRO A 35 -2.74 -20.92 10.18
C PRO A 35 -2.47 -20.06 8.95
N ALA A 36 -1.32 -20.18 8.28
CA ALA A 36 -1.09 -19.52 6.99
C ALA A 36 -1.99 -20.11 5.90
N VAL A 37 -2.10 -21.43 5.82
CA VAL A 37 -3.04 -22.11 4.90
C VAL A 37 -4.48 -21.74 5.24
N LEU A 38 -4.85 -21.73 6.52
CA LEU A 38 -6.19 -21.28 6.94
C LEU A 38 -6.47 -19.84 6.50
N PHE A 39 -5.53 -18.93 6.68
CA PHE A 39 -5.66 -17.54 6.24
C PHE A 39 -5.85 -17.43 4.72
N VAL A 40 -5.12 -18.23 3.92
CA VAL A 40 -5.31 -18.30 2.47
C VAL A 40 -6.74 -18.76 2.13
N ILE A 41 -7.22 -19.84 2.76
CA ILE A 41 -8.57 -20.37 2.51
C ILE A 41 -9.64 -19.33 2.87
N CYS A 42 -9.58 -18.75 4.08
CA CYS A 42 -10.54 -17.73 4.51
C CYS A 42 -10.54 -16.51 3.58
N SER A 43 -9.36 -16.04 3.18
CA SER A 43 -9.22 -14.92 2.26
C SER A 43 -9.76 -15.23 0.87
N LEU A 44 -9.56 -16.46 0.38
CA LEU A 44 -10.07 -16.90 -0.91
C LEU A 44 -11.61 -16.98 -0.87
N LEU A 45 -12.17 -17.55 0.19
CA LEU A 45 -13.62 -17.56 0.40
C LEU A 45 -14.15 -16.13 0.40
N LEU A 46 -13.58 -15.23 1.21
CA LEU A 46 -13.98 -13.81 1.19
C LEU A 46 -13.93 -13.22 -0.22
N ARG A 47 -12.85 -13.45 -0.97
CA ARG A 47 -12.70 -12.94 -2.34
C ARG A 47 -13.80 -13.44 -3.27
N LEU A 48 -14.19 -14.70 -3.18
CA LEU A 48 -15.26 -15.28 -4.02
C LEU A 48 -16.62 -14.61 -3.80
N TYR A 49 -16.85 -14.03 -2.62
CA TYR A 49 -18.11 -13.35 -2.26
C TYR A 49 -18.06 -11.83 -2.46
N VAL A 50 -16.92 -11.26 -2.85
CA VAL A 50 -16.78 -9.83 -3.10
C VAL A 50 -16.91 -9.56 -4.60
N PRO A 51 -18.05 -9.01 -5.06
CA PRO A 51 -18.19 -8.61 -6.46
C PRO A 51 -17.22 -7.48 -6.78
N ILE A 52 -16.37 -7.69 -7.80
CA ILE A 52 -15.33 -6.73 -8.18
C ILE A 52 -15.93 -5.41 -8.68
N GLU A 53 -17.14 -5.45 -9.23
CA GLU A 53 -17.88 -4.31 -9.76
C GLU A 53 -18.28 -3.32 -8.67
N LYS A 54 -18.39 -3.78 -7.42
CA LYS A 54 -18.70 -2.93 -6.26
C LYS A 54 -17.47 -2.25 -5.66
N ASN A 55 -16.30 -2.46 -6.26
CA ASN A 55 -15.08 -1.80 -5.80
C ASN A 55 -15.06 -0.31 -6.19
N ALA A 56 -14.58 0.54 -5.29
CA ALA A 56 -14.49 1.98 -5.49
C ALA A 56 -13.71 2.39 -6.77
N ASP A 57 -12.66 1.64 -7.14
CA ASP A 57 -11.82 1.96 -8.31
C ASP A 57 -12.22 1.16 -9.57
N TYR A 58 -13.28 0.34 -9.51
CA TYR A 58 -13.71 -0.51 -10.63
C TYR A 58 -13.93 0.28 -11.91
N GLY A 59 -14.64 1.41 -11.85
CA GLY A 59 -14.87 2.27 -13.02
C GLY A 59 -13.57 2.81 -13.63
N GLY A 60 -12.57 3.10 -12.79
CA GLY A 60 -11.24 3.49 -13.26
C GLY A 60 -10.51 2.39 -14.01
N TYR A 61 -10.69 1.12 -13.61
CA TYR A 61 -10.13 -0.03 -14.32
C TYR A 61 -10.92 -0.41 -15.57
N ALA A 62 -12.24 -0.28 -15.53
CA ALA A 62 -13.11 -0.51 -16.68
C ALA A 62 -12.75 0.39 -17.87
N ASN A 63 -12.28 1.61 -17.64
CA ASN A 63 -11.85 2.50 -18.72
C ASN A 63 -10.65 1.97 -19.54
N PHE A 64 -9.87 1.01 -19.01
CA PHE A 64 -8.79 0.36 -19.75
C PHE A 64 -9.27 -0.77 -20.67
N MET A 65 -10.56 -1.13 -20.63
CA MET A 65 -11.14 -2.22 -21.44
C MET A 65 -11.19 -1.92 -22.94
N PHE A 66 -10.80 -0.73 -23.38
CA PHE A 66 -10.86 -0.34 -24.80
C PHE A 66 -9.51 0.14 -25.34
N GLU A 67 -8.43 0.05 -24.55
CA GLU A 67 -7.11 0.51 -24.95
C GLU A 67 -6.22 -0.68 -25.39
N GLU A 68 -5.99 -0.79 -26.71
CA GLU A 68 -4.94 -1.68 -27.22
C GLU A 68 -3.55 -1.15 -26.85
N TYR A 69 -2.96 -1.75 -25.82
CA TYR A 69 -1.61 -1.48 -25.37
C TYR A 69 -0.59 -2.22 -26.22
N HIS A 70 0.23 -1.45 -26.93
CA HIS A 70 1.45 -1.93 -27.55
C HIS A 70 2.65 -1.46 -26.74
N PHE A 71 3.50 -2.41 -26.32
CA PHE A 71 4.69 -2.07 -25.57
C PHE A 71 5.64 -1.21 -26.43
N GLN A 72 6.00 -0.04 -25.90
CA GLN A 72 7.05 0.83 -26.42
C GLN A 72 8.04 1.12 -25.29
N TRP A 73 9.32 1.32 -25.59
CA TRP A 73 10.33 1.66 -24.57
C TRP A 73 9.95 2.87 -23.72
N LYS A 74 9.25 3.85 -24.31
CA LYS A 74 8.73 5.02 -23.58
C LYS A 74 7.65 4.66 -22.56
N ALA A 75 6.90 3.58 -22.80
CA ALA A 75 5.81 3.13 -21.95
C ALA A 75 6.29 2.47 -20.64
N ILE A 76 7.61 2.23 -20.48
CA ILE A 76 8.21 1.79 -19.20
C ILE A 76 7.92 2.79 -18.07
N PHE A 77 7.86 4.08 -18.39
CA PHE A 77 7.55 5.15 -17.43
C PHE A 77 6.05 5.39 -17.26
N SER A 78 5.22 4.67 -18.02
CA SER A 78 3.75 4.82 -18.08
C SER A 78 3.02 3.69 -17.34
N GLU A 79 3.70 3.01 -16.41
CA GLU A 79 3.14 1.90 -15.61
C GLU A 79 2.74 0.69 -16.47
N PRO A 80 3.69 0.09 -17.20
CA PRO A 80 3.40 -0.90 -18.24
C PRO A 80 2.72 -2.17 -17.72
N TYR A 81 2.92 -2.51 -16.45
CA TYR A 81 2.47 -3.75 -15.84
C TYR A 81 0.97 -4.03 -16.01
N PHE A 82 0.13 -3.08 -15.63
CA PHE A 82 -1.32 -3.26 -15.62
C PHE A 82 -1.90 -3.48 -17.02
N PRO A 83 -1.67 -2.59 -18.00
CA PRO A 83 -2.21 -2.78 -19.35
C PRO A 83 -1.58 -3.99 -20.06
N LEU A 84 -0.30 -4.28 -19.82
CA LEU A 84 0.35 -5.45 -20.41
C LEU A 84 -0.30 -6.77 -19.96
N ILE A 85 -0.53 -6.93 -18.66
CA ILE A 85 -1.17 -8.13 -18.11
C ILE A 85 -2.62 -8.21 -18.54
N LEU A 86 -3.37 -7.10 -18.45
CA LEU A 86 -4.77 -7.07 -18.81
C LEU A 86 -4.98 -7.48 -20.28
N ASN A 87 -4.17 -6.93 -21.19
CA ASN A 87 -4.26 -7.29 -22.61
C ASN A 87 -3.78 -8.71 -22.90
N THR A 88 -2.81 -9.20 -22.11
CA THR A 88 -2.40 -10.60 -22.20
C THR A 88 -3.55 -11.53 -21.79
N LEU A 89 -4.24 -11.25 -20.68
CA LEU A 89 -5.41 -12.02 -20.24
C LEU A 89 -6.54 -11.95 -21.26
N PHE A 90 -6.81 -10.76 -21.82
CA PHE A 90 -7.86 -10.58 -22.83
C PHE A 90 -7.62 -11.40 -24.10
N LYS A 91 -6.36 -11.54 -24.54
CA LYS A 91 -6.03 -12.44 -25.66
C LYS A 91 -6.44 -13.89 -25.42
N TYR A 92 -6.49 -14.35 -24.17
CA TYR A 92 -6.88 -15.71 -23.83
C TYR A 92 -8.37 -15.84 -23.51
N THR A 93 -8.97 -14.90 -22.79
CA THR A 93 -10.38 -14.99 -22.37
C THR A 93 -11.35 -14.48 -23.42
N GLN A 94 -10.92 -13.53 -24.27
CA GLN A 94 -11.79 -12.78 -25.18
C GLN A 94 -12.97 -12.07 -24.48
N ASP A 95 -12.85 -11.88 -23.16
CA ASP A 95 -13.83 -11.20 -22.30
C ASP A 95 -13.08 -10.28 -21.32
N TRP A 96 -13.41 -8.99 -21.34
CA TRP A 96 -12.78 -7.98 -20.51
C TRP A 96 -13.12 -8.09 -19.02
N LYS A 97 -14.33 -8.51 -18.69
CA LYS A 97 -14.75 -8.74 -17.32
C LYS A 97 -14.01 -9.94 -16.73
N GLU A 98 -13.83 -11.01 -17.50
CA GLU A 98 -12.99 -12.14 -17.09
C GLU A 98 -11.51 -11.75 -16.96
N SER A 99 -10.99 -10.95 -17.90
CA SER A 99 -9.62 -10.43 -17.85
C SER A 99 -9.36 -9.59 -16.60
N LEU A 100 -10.30 -8.69 -16.29
CA LEU A 100 -10.23 -7.87 -15.09
C LEU A 100 -10.32 -8.72 -13.83
N ASN A 101 -11.22 -9.71 -13.79
CA ASN A 101 -11.27 -10.70 -12.71
C ASN A 101 -9.93 -11.43 -12.50
N GLY A 102 -9.25 -11.79 -13.60
CA GLY A 102 -7.89 -12.33 -13.58
C GLY A 102 -6.87 -11.36 -12.98
N MET A 103 -6.93 -10.08 -13.34
CA MET A 103 -6.07 -9.04 -12.75
C MET A 103 -6.30 -8.86 -11.25
N TYR A 104 -7.56 -8.85 -10.80
CA TYR A 104 -7.93 -8.88 -9.38
C TYR A 104 -7.38 -10.12 -8.67
N LEU A 105 -7.40 -11.29 -9.32
CA LEU A 105 -6.84 -12.53 -8.77
C LEU A 105 -5.31 -12.45 -8.62
N ILE A 106 -4.60 -11.93 -9.62
CA ILE A 106 -3.14 -11.74 -9.56
C ILE A 106 -2.77 -10.81 -8.40
N ASN A 107 -3.45 -9.68 -8.27
CA ASN A 107 -3.22 -8.75 -7.17
C ASN A 107 -3.52 -9.40 -5.81
N PHE A 108 -4.62 -10.14 -5.70
CA PHE A 108 -4.98 -10.89 -4.51
C PHE A 108 -3.87 -11.88 -4.09
N VAL A 109 -3.29 -12.61 -5.04
CA VAL A 109 -2.16 -13.52 -4.77
C VAL A 109 -0.93 -12.75 -4.25
N PHE A 110 -0.59 -11.61 -4.86
CA PHE A 110 0.50 -10.77 -4.36
C PHE A 110 0.24 -10.28 -2.93
N SER A 111 -0.99 -9.85 -2.62
CA SER A 111 -1.39 -9.46 -1.27
C SER A 111 -1.22 -10.60 -0.28
N LEU A 112 -1.69 -11.82 -0.59
CA LEU A 112 -1.53 -12.98 0.29
C LEU A 112 -0.06 -13.27 0.58
N ILE A 113 0.78 -13.29 -0.46
CA ILE A 113 2.23 -13.50 -0.32
C ILE A 113 2.82 -12.43 0.60
N PHE A 114 2.45 -11.16 0.41
CA PHE A 114 2.95 -10.06 1.23
C PHE A 114 2.53 -10.17 2.70
N TYR A 115 1.25 -10.41 2.99
CA TYR A 115 0.78 -10.49 4.38
C TYR A 115 1.31 -11.72 5.12
N ILE A 116 1.41 -12.86 4.44
CA ILE A 116 2.07 -14.05 5.01
C ILE A 116 3.54 -13.76 5.27
N TRP A 117 4.24 -13.18 4.31
CA TRP A 117 5.63 -12.78 4.50
C TRP A 117 5.81 -11.83 5.69
N LEU A 118 4.95 -10.82 5.82
CA LEU A 118 4.95 -9.84 6.89
C LEU A 118 4.70 -10.53 8.25
N ALA A 119 3.74 -11.45 8.30
CA ALA A 119 3.46 -12.26 9.48
C ALA A 119 4.73 -12.98 9.96
N TYR A 120 5.53 -13.52 9.04
CA TYR A 120 6.77 -14.24 9.33
C TYR A 120 7.98 -13.37 9.72
N ARG A 121 7.84 -12.04 9.86
CA ARG A 121 8.95 -11.15 10.26
C ARG A 121 9.07 -10.99 11.77
N LYS A 122 10.03 -11.69 12.39
CA LYS A 122 10.22 -11.69 13.86
C LYS A 122 10.61 -10.33 14.46
N ASN A 123 11.27 -9.50 13.67
CA ASN A 123 11.75 -8.17 14.05
C ASN A 123 10.68 -7.07 13.91
N ILE A 124 9.48 -7.41 13.45
CA ILE A 124 8.33 -6.50 13.37
C ILE A 124 7.34 -6.91 14.46
N LYS A 125 6.82 -5.92 15.19
CA LYS A 125 5.90 -6.12 16.31
C LYS A 125 4.53 -6.63 15.86
N TYR A 126 3.94 -7.53 16.65
CA TYR A 126 2.60 -8.08 16.43
C TYR A 126 1.56 -7.00 16.14
N TRP A 127 1.41 -6.02 17.04
CA TRP A 127 0.37 -4.99 16.92
C TRP A 127 0.58 -4.09 15.69
N ILE A 128 1.84 -3.82 15.29
CA ILE A 128 2.15 -3.05 14.08
C ILE A 128 1.68 -3.81 12.84
N LYS A 129 1.92 -5.12 12.76
CA LYS A 129 1.44 -5.96 11.65
C LYS A 129 -0.08 -5.99 11.58
N LEU A 130 -0.73 -6.06 12.74
CA LEU A 130 -2.18 -6.12 12.83
C LEU A 130 -2.83 -4.80 12.41
N ILE A 131 -2.31 -3.66 12.91
CA ILE A 131 -2.72 -2.32 12.46
C ILE A 131 -2.54 -2.21 10.95
N PHE A 132 -1.35 -2.53 10.44
CA PHE A 132 -1.09 -2.43 9.01
C PHE A 132 -2.09 -3.29 8.22
N PHE A 133 -2.29 -4.55 8.59
CA PHE A 133 -3.28 -5.42 7.95
C PHE A 133 -4.68 -4.81 7.94
N VAL A 134 -5.16 -4.32 9.09
CA VAL A 134 -6.51 -3.76 9.21
C VAL A 134 -6.75 -2.57 8.29
N PHE A 135 -5.77 -1.67 8.17
CA PHE A 135 -5.91 -0.46 7.35
C PHE A 135 -5.53 -0.66 5.88
N SER A 136 -4.76 -1.69 5.54
CA SER A 136 -4.23 -1.88 4.19
C SER A 136 -4.81 -3.08 3.47
N TYR A 137 -5.29 -4.13 4.15
CA TYR A 137 -5.70 -5.37 3.49
C TYR A 137 -6.78 -5.12 2.46
N THR A 138 -7.88 -4.46 2.84
CA THR A 138 -8.97 -4.23 1.90
C THR A 138 -8.54 -3.34 0.73
N LEU A 139 -7.86 -2.23 1.04
CA LEU A 139 -7.39 -1.30 0.03
C LEU A 139 -6.42 -1.97 -0.95
N LEU A 140 -5.38 -2.62 -0.45
CA LEU A 140 -4.32 -3.17 -1.27
C LEU A 140 -4.75 -4.46 -2.00
N THR A 141 -5.68 -5.22 -1.44
CA THR A 141 -6.13 -6.48 -2.04
C THR A 141 -7.23 -6.26 -3.07
N TYR A 142 -8.16 -5.34 -2.81
CA TYR A 142 -9.35 -5.17 -3.65
C TYR A 142 -9.35 -3.86 -4.42
N THR A 143 -8.84 -2.76 -3.86
CA THR A 143 -9.06 -1.43 -4.46
C THR A 143 -7.93 -0.99 -5.40
N VAL A 144 -6.68 -0.91 -4.91
CA VAL A 144 -5.58 -0.23 -5.64
C VAL A 144 -4.69 -1.20 -6.42
N LEU A 145 -5.28 -1.99 -7.32
CA LEU A 145 -4.61 -3.05 -8.11
C LEU A 145 -3.31 -2.63 -8.80
N ARG A 146 -3.24 -1.39 -9.31
CA ARG A 146 -2.05 -0.86 -10.00
C ARG A 146 -0.91 -0.59 -9.02
N ASN A 147 -1.24 -0.07 -7.85
CA ASN A 147 -0.27 0.44 -6.88
C ASN A 147 0.23 -0.64 -5.93
N SER A 148 -0.63 -1.60 -5.59
CA SER A 148 -0.36 -2.62 -4.58
C SER A 148 0.92 -3.42 -4.85
N PRO A 149 1.20 -3.94 -6.06
CA PRO A 149 2.46 -4.63 -6.33
C PRO A 149 3.68 -3.74 -6.07
N ALA A 150 3.61 -2.45 -6.40
CA ALA A 150 4.68 -1.49 -6.15
C ALA A 150 4.95 -1.32 -4.65
N TYR A 151 3.89 -1.18 -3.86
CA TYR A 151 3.95 -1.10 -2.41
C TYR A 151 4.53 -2.37 -1.78
N PHE A 152 4.14 -3.55 -2.26
CA PHE A 152 4.65 -4.82 -1.76
C PHE A 152 6.14 -4.99 -2.08
N LEU A 153 6.55 -4.76 -3.33
CA LEU A 153 7.95 -4.80 -3.77
C LEU A 153 8.83 -3.82 -3.00
N PHE A 154 8.34 -2.61 -2.77
CA PHE A 154 9.00 -1.63 -1.91
C PHE A 154 9.13 -2.13 -0.46
N GLY A 155 8.07 -2.71 0.11
CA GLY A 155 8.10 -3.27 1.46
C GLY A 155 9.14 -4.38 1.62
N PHE A 156 9.25 -5.28 0.63
CA PHE A 156 10.32 -6.28 0.59
C PHE A 156 11.70 -5.60 0.53
N LEU A 157 11.90 -4.67 -0.41
CA LEU A 157 13.16 -3.96 -0.60
C LEU A 157 13.64 -3.28 0.68
N ALA A 158 12.81 -2.40 1.22
CA ALA A 158 13.17 -1.57 2.36
C ALA A 158 13.43 -2.44 3.60
N TYR A 159 12.70 -3.54 3.79
CA TYR A 159 12.96 -4.48 4.88
C TYR A 159 14.35 -5.12 4.77
N TYR A 160 14.73 -5.60 3.58
CA TYR A 160 16.04 -6.20 3.39
C TYR A 160 17.17 -5.17 3.50
N LEU A 161 16.99 -3.98 2.94
CA LEU A 161 17.99 -2.91 3.04
C LEU A 161 18.21 -2.45 4.49
N LEU A 162 17.16 -2.36 5.31
CA LEU A 162 17.26 -2.05 6.74
C LEU A 162 18.07 -3.11 7.52
N LEU A 163 18.14 -4.34 7.01
CA LEU A 163 18.97 -5.42 7.55
C LEU A 163 20.37 -5.49 6.92
N GLY A 164 20.74 -4.52 6.08
CA GLY A 164 21.99 -4.53 5.33
C GLY A 164 22.06 -5.57 4.22
N LYS A 165 20.92 -6.11 3.78
CA LYS A 165 20.82 -7.12 2.72
C LYS A 165 20.35 -6.50 1.40
N LYS A 166 20.80 -7.06 0.28
CA LYS A 166 20.38 -6.64 -1.06
C LYS A 166 19.10 -7.40 -1.48
N PHE A 167 18.17 -6.69 -2.12
CA PHE A 167 16.99 -7.28 -2.75
C PHE A 167 16.67 -6.54 -4.06
N TRP A 168 17.39 -6.85 -5.13
CA TRP A 168 17.32 -6.10 -6.38
C TRP A 168 15.95 -6.14 -7.06
N ALA A 169 15.21 -7.25 -6.92
CA ALA A 169 13.87 -7.40 -7.51
C ALA A 169 12.87 -6.35 -7.00
N GLY A 170 13.09 -5.77 -5.80
CA GLY A 170 12.23 -4.73 -5.27
C GLY A 170 12.25 -3.43 -6.07
N TYR A 171 13.34 -3.16 -6.81
CA TYR A 171 13.39 -2.01 -7.73
C TYR A 171 12.43 -2.18 -8.91
N LEU A 172 11.97 -3.38 -9.24
CA LEU A 172 10.98 -3.57 -10.31
C LEU A 172 9.60 -2.96 -9.95
N GLY A 173 9.40 -2.47 -8.72
CA GLY A 173 8.19 -1.76 -8.32
C GLY A 173 7.86 -0.54 -9.19
N PHE A 174 8.85 0.13 -9.79
CA PHE A 174 8.55 1.25 -10.70
C PHE A 174 7.84 0.81 -11.99
N LEU A 175 8.02 -0.45 -12.43
CA LEU A 175 7.31 -1.00 -13.59
C LEU A 175 5.82 -1.23 -13.30
N THR A 176 5.49 -1.40 -12.03
CA THR A 176 4.10 -1.60 -11.58
C THR A 176 3.36 -0.28 -11.38
N HIS A 177 4.03 0.73 -10.81
CA HIS A 177 3.46 2.05 -10.62
C HIS A 177 4.58 3.11 -10.52
N ALA A 178 4.44 4.22 -11.25
CA ALA A 178 5.50 5.22 -11.39
C ALA A 178 5.75 5.98 -10.09
N SER A 179 4.72 6.10 -9.23
CA SER A 179 4.87 6.72 -7.89
C SER A 179 5.88 6.01 -6.98
N ALA A 180 6.33 4.80 -7.30
CA ALA A 180 7.39 4.13 -6.55
C ALA A 180 8.75 4.78 -6.78
N LEU A 181 8.96 5.43 -7.93
CA LEU A 181 10.27 5.92 -8.34
C LEU A 181 10.93 6.86 -7.32
N PRO A 182 10.24 7.86 -6.73
CA PRO A 182 10.86 8.72 -5.72
C PRO A 182 11.24 7.96 -4.44
N ALA A 183 10.41 7.01 -4.00
CA ALA A 183 10.70 6.17 -2.84
C ALA A 183 11.87 5.20 -3.11
N LEU A 184 11.95 4.63 -4.31
CA LEU A 184 13.05 3.77 -4.73
C LEU A 184 14.35 4.57 -4.90
N ALA A 185 14.31 5.77 -5.47
CA ALA A 185 15.47 6.63 -5.59
C ALA A 185 16.03 7.04 -4.22
N ALA A 186 15.16 7.30 -3.25
CA ALA A 186 15.56 7.66 -1.90
C ALA A 186 16.38 6.56 -1.19
N THR A 187 16.26 5.28 -1.58
CA THR A 187 17.04 4.19 -0.95
C THR A 187 18.53 4.34 -1.17
N PHE A 188 18.96 4.96 -2.27
CA PHE A 188 20.38 5.21 -2.57
C PHE A 188 21.03 6.22 -1.64
N LEU A 189 20.25 7.02 -0.91
CA LEU A 189 20.75 7.92 0.14
C LEU A 189 21.14 7.17 1.43
N GLY A 190 20.74 5.89 1.53
CA GLY A 190 20.99 5.02 2.67
C GLY A 190 20.12 5.33 3.89
N PHE A 191 20.29 4.51 4.95
CA PHE A 191 19.52 4.59 6.20
C PHE A 191 20.36 5.18 7.36
N GLY A 192 21.47 5.84 7.04
CA GLY A 192 22.33 6.52 8.00
C GLY A 192 21.76 7.84 8.48
N LYS A 193 22.40 8.43 9.51
CA LYS A 193 22.05 9.78 10.00
C LYS A 193 22.22 10.81 8.88
N PRO A 194 21.31 11.79 8.76
CA PRO A 194 21.41 12.78 7.72
C PRO A 194 22.57 13.75 7.94
N THR A 195 23.27 14.05 6.86
CA THR A 195 24.29 15.11 6.78
C THR A 195 23.73 16.31 6.03
N TYR A 196 24.30 17.51 6.25
CA TYR A 196 23.88 18.72 5.53
C TYR A 196 23.97 18.56 4.01
N LYS A 197 25.01 17.87 3.50
CA LYS A 197 25.18 17.56 2.08
C LYS A 197 24.04 16.72 1.52
N GLN A 198 23.60 15.71 2.27
CA GLN A 198 22.48 14.85 1.86
C GLN A 198 21.15 15.61 1.89
N PHE A 199 20.95 16.50 2.85
CA PHE A 199 19.76 17.36 2.89
C PHE A 199 19.70 18.28 1.67
N LEU A 200 20.83 18.90 1.31
CA LEU A 200 20.92 19.73 0.10
C LEU A 200 20.65 18.90 -1.17
N LEU A 201 21.17 17.68 -1.26
CA LEU A 201 20.91 16.78 -2.39
C LEU A 201 19.43 16.39 -2.49
N ILE A 202 18.77 16.13 -1.36
CA ILE A 202 17.33 15.85 -1.31
C ILE A 202 16.54 17.06 -1.82
N LEU A 203 16.86 18.26 -1.35
CA LEU A 203 16.19 19.49 -1.77
C LEU A 203 16.40 19.77 -3.26
N LEU A 204 17.64 19.67 -3.74
CA LEU A 204 17.98 19.84 -5.15
C LEU A 204 17.24 18.81 -6.02
N GLY A 205 17.24 17.55 -5.60
CA GLY A 205 16.51 16.47 -6.28
C GLY A 205 15.02 16.74 -6.37
N ALA A 206 14.41 17.29 -5.32
CA ALA A 206 13.01 17.68 -5.34
C ALA A 206 12.71 18.85 -6.30
N LEU A 207 13.59 19.86 -6.36
CA LEU A 207 13.48 20.98 -7.29
C LEU A 207 13.63 20.53 -8.76
N VAL A 208 14.61 19.66 -9.02
CA VAL A 208 14.83 19.04 -10.34
C VAL A 208 13.61 18.20 -10.72
N PHE A 209 13.10 17.36 -9.81
CA PHE A 209 11.91 16.56 -10.07
C PHE A 209 10.69 17.43 -10.42
N SER A 210 10.46 18.51 -9.66
CA SER A 210 9.40 19.48 -9.96
C SER A 210 9.56 20.10 -11.35
N SER A 211 10.79 20.48 -11.72
CA SER A 211 11.11 21.05 -13.03
C SER A 211 11.00 20.03 -14.17
N LEU A 212 11.26 18.74 -13.91
CA LEU A 212 11.07 17.69 -14.91
C LEU A 212 9.59 17.44 -15.16
N LEU A 213 8.74 17.50 -14.12
CA LEU A 213 7.30 17.30 -14.27
C LEU A 213 6.63 18.34 -15.20
N SER A 214 7.22 19.52 -15.39
CA SER A 214 6.69 20.53 -16.33
C SER A 214 7.05 20.25 -17.80
N LEU A 215 7.86 19.23 -18.10
CA LEU A 215 8.19 18.90 -19.49
C LEU A 215 7.01 18.23 -20.21
N PRO A 216 6.82 18.47 -21.54
CA PRO A 216 5.71 17.90 -22.30
C PRO A 216 5.63 16.36 -22.29
N TYR A 217 6.76 15.66 -22.11
CA TYR A 217 6.77 14.20 -21.98
C TYR A 217 6.00 13.71 -20.75
N PHE A 218 5.96 14.50 -19.68
CA PHE A 218 5.20 14.20 -18.47
C PHE A 218 3.79 14.82 -18.48
N SER A 219 3.36 15.40 -19.62
CA SER A 219 2.02 15.98 -19.77
C SER A 219 0.90 14.99 -19.42
N HIS A 220 1.07 13.70 -19.71
CA HIS A 220 0.10 12.67 -19.32
C HIS A 220 -0.01 12.50 -17.79
N ILE A 221 1.07 12.74 -17.06
CA ILE A 221 1.09 12.78 -15.59
C ILE A 221 0.41 14.08 -15.15
N THR A 222 0.84 15.24 -15.65
CA THR A 222 0.28 16.56 -15.29
C THR A 222 -1.20 16.71 -15.64
N ASN A 223 -1.67 16.23 -16.79
CA ASN A 223 -3.08 16.27 -17.18
C ASN A 223 -3.96 15.43 -16.23
N ARG A 224 -3.42 14.32 -15.69
CA ARG A 224 -4.08 13.60 -14.59
C ARG A 224 -4.00 14.38 -13.28
N LEU A 225 -2.94 15.16 -13.04
CA LEU A 225 -2.89 16.09 -11.90
C LEU A 225 -3.97 17.16 -12.02
N ASP A 226 -4.14 17.72 -13.21
CA ASP A 226 -5.12 18.76 -13.54
C ASP A 226 -6.55 18.26 -13.32
N THR A 227 -6.82 16.99 -13.63
CA THR A 227 -8.13 16.37 -13.33
C THR A 227 -8.45 16.34 -11.83
N TYR A 228 -7.43 16.27 -10.96
CA TYR A 228 -7.58 16.29 -9.51
C TYR A 228 -7.43 17.69 -8.89
N THR A 229 -7.01 18.70 -9.66
CA THR A 229 -6.86 20.10 -9.23
C THR A 229 -7.85 21.07 -9.89
N ASP A 230 -8.60 20.65 -10.90
CA ASP A 230 -9.71 21.41 -11.47
C ASP A 230 -10.74 21.69 -10.38
N THR A 231 -10.98 22.95 -10.05
CA THR A 231 -11.88 23.38 -8.97
C THR A 231 -13.31 22.85 -9.14
N ASN A 232 -13.77 22.64 -10.37
CA ASN A 232 -15.11 22.08 -10.64
C ASN A 232 -15.21 20.58 -10.32
N VAL A 233 -14.07 19.87 -10.33
CA VAL A 233 -13.94 18.46 -9.94
C VAL A 233 -13.43 18.34 -8.49
N ALA A 234 -12.67 19.32 -8.01
CA ALA A 234 -12.01 19.30 -6.71
C ALA A 234 -13.01 19.48 -5.55
N ASP A 235 -14.07 20.26 -5.76
CA ASP A 235 -15.21 20.34 -4.82
C ASP A 235 -16.04 19.05 -4.79
N LYS A 236 -15.96 18.23 -5.86
CA LYS A 236 -16.67 16.95 -5.97
C LYS A 236 -15.82 15.74 -5.53
N TYR A 237 -14.49 15.80 -5.68
CA TYR A 237 -13.55 14.67 -5.46
C TYR A 237 -12.13 15.03 -4.96
N GLY A 238 -11.69 16.30 -4.95
CA GLY A 238 -10.24 16.64 -4.99
C GLY A 238 -9.54 16.89 -3.65
N VAL A 239 -10.15 17.53 -2.65
CA VAL A 239 -9.51 17.71 -1.33
C VAL A 239 -10.55 17.59 -0.20
N SER A 240 -10.92 16.36 0.11
CA SER A 240 -11.71 16.06 1.31
C SER A 240 -10.96 16.47 2.58
N ILE A 241 -11.71 16.87 3.63
CA ILE A 241 -11.22 17.03 5.02
C ILE A 241 -10.35 15.85 5.46
N PHE A 242 -10.62 14.66 4.92
CA PHE A 242 -9.85 13.45 5.13
C PHE A 242 -8.36 13.62 4.79
N HIS A 243 -7.99 14.30 3.69
CA HIS A 243 -6.59 14.50 3.33
C HIS A 243 -5.85 15.37 4.34
N LYS A 244 -6.52 16.41 4.88
CA LYS A 244 -5.97 17.26 5.94
C LYS A 244 -5.77 16.47 7.23
N LEU A 245 -6.75 15.65 7.61
CA LEU A 245 -6.63 14.73 8.76
C LEU A 245 -5.47 13.74 8.56
N TYR A 246 -5.29 13.24 7.33
CA TYR A 246 -4.23 12.32 7.00
C TYR A 246 -2.84 12.95 7.10
N LEU A 247 -2.68 14.21 6.67
CA LEU A 247 -1.43 14.96 6.88
C LEU A 247 -1.11 15.11 8.36
N VAL A 248 -2.08 15.56 9.16
CA VAL A 248 -1.91 15.71 10.61
C VAL A 248 -1.52 14.37 11.25
N MET A 249 -2.14 13.27 10.82
CA MET A 249 -1.80 11.92 11.28
C MET A 249 -0.36 11.54 10.95
N ILE A 250 0.10 11.74 9.71
CA ILE A 250 1.46 11.40 9.28
C ILE A 250 2.52 12.24 10.00
N ILE A 251 2.28 13.55 10.17
CA ILE A 251 3.14 14.44 10.96
C ILE A 251 3.16 13.99 12.43
N GLY A 252 1.99 13.78 13.03
CA GLY A 252 1.86 13.35 14.42
C GLY A 252 2.56 12.02 14.69
N LEU A 253 2.39 11.04 13.79
CA LEU A 253 3.09 9.75 13.87
C LEU A 253 4.61 9.91 13.75
N THR A 254 5.07 10.77 12.83
CA THR A 254 6.50 11.07 12.66
C THR A 254 7.09 11.67 13.93
N LEU A 255 6.43 12.66 14.53
CA LEU A 255 6.88 13.29 15.78
C LEU A 255 6.87 12.31 16.96
N LEU A 256 5.84 11.47 17.05
CA LEU A 256 5.73 10.43 18.06
C LEU A 256 6.88 9.43 17.95
N ILE A 257 7.15 8.92 16.74
CA ILE A 257 8.26 7.99 16.50
C ILE A 257 9.60 8.69 16.72
N TYR A 258 9.74 9.96 16.35
CA TYR A 258 10.96 10.72 16.63
C TYR A 258 11.28 10.76 18.13
N LYS A 259 10.26 10.98 18.96
CA LYS A 259 10.39 11.01 20.43
C LYS A 259 10.84 9.66 21.02
N TYR A 260 10.24 8.55 20.58
CA TYR A 260 10.51 7.22 21.18
C TYR A 260 11.61 6.42 20.47
N LYS A 261 11.77 6.61 19.16
CA LYS A 261 12.77 5.92 18.35
C LYS A 261 13.27 6.76 17.18
N LYS A 262 13.97 7.86 17.52
CA LYS A 262 14.58 8.82 16.58
C LYS A 262 15.22 8.19 15.34
N THR A 263 16.00 7.12 15.47
CA THR A 263 16.70 6.51 14.32
C THR A 263 15.77 5.95 13.23
N ALA A 264 14.52 5.65 13.57
CA ALA A 264 13.52 5.17 12.61
C ALA A 264 13.12 6.27 11.61
N VAL A 265 13.04 7.53 12.04
CA VAL A 265 12.55 8.65 11.22
C VAL A 265 13.63 9.70 10.94
N TYR A 266 14.72 9.70 11.69
CA TYR A 266 15.86 10.60 11.49
C TYR A 266 17.00 9.87 10.78
N ASN A 267 16.75 9.50 9.53
CA ASN A 267 17.72 8.95 8.61
C ASN A 267 17.49 9.50 7.20
N ASN A 268 18.52 9.45 6.35
CA ASN A 268 18.48 10.04 4.99
C ASN A 268 17.27 9.60 4.18
N PHE A 269 17.03 8.29 4.13
CA PHE A 269 15.91 7.70 3.41
C PHE A 269 14.57 8.29 3.89
N TYR A 270 14.28 8.23 5.19
CA TYR A 270 13.01 8.71 5.73
C TYR A 270 12.83 10.21 5.51
N CYS A 271 13.87 11.01 5.77
CA CYS A 271 13.82 12.45 5.54
C CYS A 271 13.53 12.79 4.08
N ALA A 272 14.10 12.05 3.13
CA ALA A 272 13.85 12.24 1.70
C ALA A 272 12.39 11.95 1.34
N ILE A 273 11.88 10.76 1.69
CA ILE A 273 10.49 10.40 1.37
C ILE A 273 9.48 11.27 2.11
N PHE A 274 9.78 11.71 3.34
CA PHE A 274 8.92 12.61 4.09
C PHE A 274 8.88 14.01 3.46
N LEU A 275 10.01 14.54 2.99
CA LEU A 275 10.03 15.81 2.26
C LEU A 275 9.26 15.70 0.94
N ILE A 276 9.48 14.63 0.18
CA ILE A 276 8.73 14.37 -1.06
C ILE A 276 7.22 14.32 -0.78
N TYR A 277 6.81 13.64 0.29
CA TYR A 277 5.41 13.61 0.72
C TYR A 277 4.84 15.00 1.02
N LEU A 278 5.59 15.86 1.74
CA LEU A 278 5.17 17.23 2.02
C LEU A 278 5.02 18.05 0.74
N ILE A 279 5.99 17.96 -0.17
CA ILE A 279 5.93 18.64 -1.48
C ILE A 279 4.73 18.15 -2.27
N LEU A 280 4.54 16.84 -2.38
CA LEU A 280 3.38 16.25 -3.05
C LEU A 280 2.07 16.71 -2.40
N TYR A 281 2.01 16.89 -1.08
CA TYR A 281 0.79 17.35 -0.41
C TYR A 281 0.42 18.78 -0.82
N PHE A 282 1.40 19.68 -0.89
CA PHE A 282 1.17 21.05 -1.31
C PHE A 282 0.90 21.18 -2.81
N LEU A 283 1.36 20.23 -3.62
CA LEU A 283 1.01 20.16 -5.05
C LEU A 283 -0.39 19.54 -5.26
N ASN A 284 -0.65 18.39 -4.62
CA ASN A 284 -1.89 17.64 -4.72
C ASN A 284 -2.06 16.66 -3.52
N PRO A 285 -3.02 16.91 -2.61
CA PRO A 285 -3.22 16.06 -1.43
C PRO A 285 -3.57 14.59 -1.73
N VAL A 286 -4.20 14.29 -2.87
CA VAL A 286 -4.52 12.91 -3.30
C VAL A 286 -3.24 12.16 -3.65
N MET A 287 -2.31 12.80 -4.37
CA MET A 287 -1.00 12.21 -4.66
C MET A 287 -0.22 11.92 -3.39
N ALA A 288 -0.22 12.86 -2.45
CA ALA A 288 0.44 12.67 -1.16
C ALA A 288 -0.17 11.50 -0.39
N PHE A 289 -1.50 11.36 -0.38
CA PHE A 289 -2.20 10.23 0.25
C PHE A 289 -1.82 8.87 -0.39
N ARG A 290 -1.66 8.81 -1.72
CA ARG A 290 -1.17 7.59 -2.37
C ARG A 290 0.30 7.33 -2.00
N PHE A 291 1.14 8.36 -2.05
CA PHE A 291 2.56 8.24 -1.74
C PHE A 291 2.84 7.90 -0.26
N SER A 292 1.97 8.31 0.67
CA SER A 292 2.16 8.04 2.09
C SER A 292 2.17 6.55 2.45
N TYR A 293 1.65 5.67 1.59
CA TYR A 293 1.80 4.23 1.78
C TYR A 293 3.25 3.78 1.81
N TYR A 294 4.17 4.44 1.08
CA TYR A 294 5.60 4.16 1.19
C TYR A 294 6.15 4.52 2.58
N ILE A 295 5.71 5.65 3.15
CA ILE A 295 6.07 6.07 4.51
C ILE A 295 5.54 5.07 5.53
N ILE A 296 4.25 4.71 5.44
CA ILE A 296 3.60 3.78 6.37
C ILE A 296 4.26 2.41 6.30
N ILE A 297 4.50 1.87 5.10
CA ILE A 297 5.15 0.57 4.93
C ILE A 297 6.55 0.59 5.51
N TYR A 298 7.33 1.65 5.25
CA TYR A 298 8.66 1.80 5.83
C TYR A 298 8.62 1.80 7.37
N ILE A 299 7.69 2.54 7.99
CA ILE A 299 7.53 2.56 9.44
C ILE A 299 7.15 1.16 9.97
N VAL A 300 6.25 0.47 9.28
CA VAL A 300 5.76 -0.85 9.67
C VAL A 300 6.87 -1.90 9.64
N ILE A 301 7.71 -1.88 8.60
CA ILE A 301 8.80 -2.85 8.44
C ILE A 301 10.06 -2.50 9.22
N TYR A 302 10.13 -1.29 9.78
CA TYR A 302 11.29 -0.86 10.55
C TYR A 302 11.53 -1.80 11.75
N PRO A 303 12.75 -2.32 11.94
CA PRO A 303 13.01 -3.28 13.00
C PRO A 303 13.03 -2.60 14.37
N PHE A 304 11.94 -2.73 15.11
CA PHE A 304 11.85 -2.28 16.50
C PHE A 304 12.43 -3.34 17.44
N TYR A 305 13.75 -3.27 17.68
CA TYR A 305 14.44 -4.13 18.64
C TYR A 305 14.09 -3.74 20.10
N GLY A 306 13.91 -4.75 20.96
CA GLY A 306 13.59 -4.60 22.39
C GLY A 306 12.10 -4.76 22.71
N LYS A 307 11.73 -4.93 23.98
CA LYS A 307 10.32 -4.94 24.44
C LYS A 307 9.87 -3.52 24.78
N LEU A 308 8.74 -3.06 24.25
CA LEU A 308 8.14 -1.82 24.72
C LEU A 308 7.40 -2.09 26.03
N LYS A 309 7.40 -1.12 26.96
CA LYS A 309 6.76 -1.22 28.28
C LYS A 309 5.30 -1.69 28.21
N TYR A 310 4.59 -1.34 27.12
CA TYR A 310 3.17 -1.60 26.95
C TYR A 310 2.84 -2.65 25.87
N ASP A 311 3.82 -3.42 25.36
CA ASP A 311 3.60 -4.36 24.24
C ASP A 311 2.44 -5.35 24.50
N LYS A 312 2.29 -5.87 25.72
CA LYS A 312 1.21 -6.82 26.07
C LYS A 312 -0.18 -6.17 25.99
N ILE A 313 -0.32 -4.97 26.57
CA ILE A 313 -1.59 -4.24 26.60
C ILE A 313 -1.97 -3.83 25.17
N LEU A 314 -1.02 -3.30 24.40
CA LEU A 314 -1.25 -2.94 23.00
C LEU A 314 -1.70 -4.15 22.17
N ASN A 315 -1.04 -5.31 22.33
CA ASN A 315 -1.46 -6.53 21.62
C ASN A 315 -2.90 -6.93 21.96
N MET A 316 -3.31 -6.86 23.24
CA MET A 316 -4.66 -7.23 23.67
C MET A 316 -5.70 -6.24 23.16
N VAL A 317 -5.50 -4.95 23.42
CA VAL A 317 -6.44 -3.87 23.03
C VAL A 317 -6.61 -3.84 21.51
N PHE A 318 -5.52 -3.88 20.76
CA PHE A 318 -5.60 -3.84 19.30
C PHE A 318 -6.21 -5.12 18.71
N SER A 319 -6.03 -6.29 19.32
CA SER A 319 -6.68 -7.51 18.82
C SER A 319 -8.21 -7.43 18.88
N ILE A 320 -8.76 -6.78 19.90
CA ILE A 320 -10.21 -6.63 20.07
C ILE A 320 -10.73 -5.45 19.23
N VAL A 321 -10.15 -4.26 19.41
CA VAL A 321 -10.65 -3.03 18.79
C VAL A 321 -10.51 -3.07 17.27
N LEU A 322 -9.40 -3.61 16.76
CA LEU A 322 -9.16 -3.60 15.32
C LEU A 322 -10.03 -4.59 14.55
N GLY A 323 -10.65 -5.58 15.21
CA GLY A 323 -11.66 -6.43 14.54
C GLY A 323 -12.86 -5.61 14.08
N PHE A 324 -13.36 -4.72 14.96
CA PHE A 324 -14.44 -3.79 14.62
C PHE A 324 -14.02 -2.77 13.56
N VAL A 325 -12.80 -2.25 13.67
CA VAL A 325 -12.26 -1.30 12.66
C VAL A 325 -12.12 -1.96 11.29
N PHE A 326 -11.60 -3.18 11.23
CA PHE A 326 -11.46 -3.94 9.98
C PHE A 326 -12.80 -4.15 9.29
N TYR A 327 -13.81 -4.53 10.06
CA TYR A 327 -15.18 -4.67 9.56
C TYR A 327 -15.69 -3.37 8.92
N ASN A 328 -15.56 -2.24 9.63
CA ASN A 328 -16.05 -0.94 9.12
C ASN A 328 -15.26 -0.45 7.89
N ILE A 329 -13.94 -0.62 7.86
CA ILE A 329 -13.11 -0.30 6.69
C ILE A 329 -13.55 -1.12 5.48
N PHE A 330 -13.83 -2.41 5.69
CA PHE A 330 -14.24 -3.29 4.61
C PHE A 330 -15.53 -2.79 3.94
N PHE A 331 -16.58 -2.55 4.73
CA PHE A 331 -17.85 -2.02 4.20
C PHE A 331 -17.71 -0.60 3.64
N GLY A 332 -16.92 0.27 4.27
CA GLY A 332 -16.69 1.63 3.77
C GLY A 332 -15.99 1.69 2.40
N SER A 333 -15.22 0.65 2.04
CA SER A 333 -14.53 0.56 0.74
C SER A 333 -15.38 -0.02 -0.41
N HIS A 334 -16.60 -0.48 -0.12
CA HIS A 334 -17.52 -1.05 -1.10
C HIS A 334 -18.88 -0.33 -1.02
N PHE A 335 -19.06 0.68 -1.88
CA PHE A 335 -20.18 1.63 -1.84
C PHE A 335 -21.58 0.97 -1.85
N ASP A 336 -21.73 -0.20 -2.50
CA ASP A 336 -23.01 -0.91 -2.64
C ASP A 336 -23.19 -2.11 -1.68
N LEU A 337 -22.28 -2.29 -0.72
CA LEU A 337 -22.47 -3.25 0.38
C LEU A 337 -23.06 -2.59 1.63
N THR A 338 -23.05 -1.25 1.71
CA THR A 338 -23.67 -0.47 2.78
C THR A 338 -25.18 -0.31 2.61
N LEU A 339 -25.69 -0.36 1.37
CA LEU A 339 -27.12 -0.35 1.03
C LEU A 339 -27.84 -1.68 1.28
N LEU A 340 -27.09 -2.70 1.72
CA LEU A 340 -27.64 -3.94 2.27
C LEU A 340 -27.79 -3.87 3.80
N LYS A 341 -27.51 -2.72 4.44
CA LYS A 341 -27.95 -2.41 5.81
C LYS A 341 -29.39 -1.97 5.79
#